data_AF-F7CK26-F1
#
_entry.id   AF-F7CK26-F1
#
_cell.length_a   1.000
_cell.length_b   1.000
_cell.length_c   1.000
_cell.angle_alpha   90.00
_cell.angle_beta   90.00
_cell.angle_gamma   90.00
#
_symmetry.space_group_name_H-M   'P 1'
#
loop_
_entity.id
_entity.type
_entity.pdbx_description
1 polymer ?
#
loop_
_entity_poly.entity_id
_entity_poly.type
_entity_poly.pdbx_seq_one_letter_code
_entity_poly.pdbx_strand_id
1 'polypeptide(L)'
;MASITPWPQPSSTPQRRVWSAFSTTPQAPTTQRPLASSPWSTSSWLAGPMGSRCPPVSSSRPCSSGPPGGGIVRMTLSLTVIMMEATSNVTYGFPIMLVLMTAKIVGDVFIEGLYDMHIQLQSVPFLHWEAPVTSHSLTAREVMSTPVTCLRRREKVGVIVDVLSSTTSNHNGFPVVEYTDDTQLARLQGLILRSQLIVLLKHKVFVERSNMGLVRRRLRLKDFRDAYPRFPPIQSIHVSQDERECTMDLSEFMNPSPYTVPQEASLPRVFKLFRALGLRHLVVVDNHNQVVGLVTRKDLARYRLGKGGLEELSLAQT
;
A
#
# COMPACT_ATOMS: atom_id res chain seq x y z
N MET A 1 24.42 -66.49 2.20
CA MET A 1 23.48 -65.35 2.05
C MET A 1 23.29 -64.71 3.41
N ALA A 2 23.22 -63.38 3.43
CA ALA A 2 23.69 -62.48 4.48
C ALA A 2 23.09 -62.62 5.89
N SER A 3 23.94 -62.26 6.85
CA SER A 3 23.79 -62.23 8.30
C SER A 3 23.07 -60.98 8.83
N ILE A 4 22.48 -61.17 10.02
CA ILE A 4 21.76 -60.22 10.87
C ILE A 4 22.69 -59.16 11.48
N THR A 5 22.25 -57.89 11.52
CA THR A 5 22.47 -56.97 12.65
C THR A 5 21.33 -55.93 12.76
N PRO A 6 20.80 -55.62 13.96
CA PRO A 6 19.74 -54.64 14.18
C PRO A 6 20.27 -53.22 14.48
N TRP A 7 19.48 -52.20 14.14
CA TRP A 7 19.75 -50.80 14.44
C TRP A 7 19.34 -50.42 15.88
N PRO A 8 20.11 -49.56 16.58
CA PRO A 8 19.84 -49.17 17.96
C PRO A 8 18.86 -48.00 18.09
N GLN A 9 18.08 -47.99 19.18
CA GLN A 9 17.26 -46.87 19.66
C GLN A 9 18.07 -45.83 20.44
N PRO A 10 17.59 -44.57 20.49
CA PRO A 10 17.68 -43.80 21.74
C PRO A 10 16.40 -43.00 22.12
N SER A 11 15.95 -43.28 23.36
CA SER A 11 15.44 -42.42 24.45
C SER A 11 14.86 -40.99 24.24
N SER A 12 13.58 -40.84 24.62
CA SER A 12 12.93 -39.90 25.57
C SER A 12 13.22 -38.36 25.63
N THR A 13 12.13 -37.59 25.41
CA THR A 13 11.74 -36.24 25.94
C THR A 13 12.39 -34.95 25.36
N PRO A 14 11.84 -33.74 25.62
CA PRO A 14 10.70 -33.11 24.93
C PRO A 14 11.04 -31.75 24.27
N GLN A 15 10.37 -31.39 23.17
CA GLN A 15 10.52 -30.07 22.54
C GLN A 15 9.79 -28.96 23.33
N ARG A 16 10.57 -28.04 23.92
CA ARG A 16 10.14 -26.71 24.35
C ARG A 16 11.19 -25.67 23.91
N ARG A 17 10.69 -24.54 23.43
CA ARG A 17 11.36 -23.24 23.18
C ARG A 17 12.21 -23.09 21.91
N VAL A 18 11.61 -22.44 20.90
CA VAL A 18 12.31 -21.51 19.99
C VAL A 18 11.44 -20.25 19.88
N TRP A 19 11.51 -19.37 20.88
CA TRP A 19 11.09 -17.97 20.83
C TRP A 19 12.01 -17.19 21.77
N SER A 20 13.18 -16.81 21.27
CA SER A 20 14.08 -15.86 21.96
C SER A 20 15.13 -15.33 20.97
N ALA A 21 14.75 -14.35 20.14
CA ALA A 21 15.71 -13.52 19.40
C ALA A 21 15.03 -12.27 18.82
N PHE A 22 14.70 -11.30 19.67
CA PHE A 22 14.52 -9.90 19.24
C PHE A 22 14.88 -8.98 20.41
N SER A 23 16.18 -8.75 20.58
CA SER A 23 16.70 -7.71 21.47
C SER A 23 18.11 -7.31 21.07
N THR A 24 18.25 -6.44 20.06
CA THR A 24 19.40 -5.50 19.99
C THR A 24 19.13 -4.39 18.97
N THR A 25 18.93 -3.17 19.47
CA THR A 25 19.04 -1.91 18.72
C THR A 25 20.27 -1.17 19.28
N PRO A 26 21.12 -0.53 18.44
CA PRO A 26 22.33 0.13 18.90
C PRO A 26 22.09 1.58 19.38
N GLN A 27 22.86 1.99 20.39
CA GLN A 27 22.93 3.33 20.97
C GLN A 27 23.84 4.28 20.15
N ALA A 28 23.49 5.58 20.14
CA ALA A 28 24.38 6.71 19.83
C ALA A 28 23.89 7.98 20.59
N PRO A 29 24.75 8.99 20.83
CA PRO A 29 24.95 9.54 22.18
C PRO A 29 24.23 10.87 22.49
N THR A 30 24.22 11.13 23.80
CA THR A 30 23.62 12.21 24.59
C THR A 30 24.23 13.60 24.32
N THR A 31 23.39 14.64 24.23
CA THR A 31 23.77 16.03 24.48
C THR A 31 22.62 16.71 25.24
N GLN A 32 22.91 17.19 26.44
CA GLN A 32 21.95 17.80 27.37
C GLN A 32 21.74 19.29 27.06
N ARG A 33 20.48 19.76 27.13
CA ARG A 33 20.09 21.11 27.63
C ARG A 33 18.65 21.06 28.19
N PRO A 34 18.27 21.91 29.18
CA PRO A 34 17.17 21.62 30.10
C PRO A 34 15.88 22.43 29.91
N LEU A 35 14.80 21.86 30.45
CA LEU A 35 13.57 22.44 31.06
C LEU A 35 12.69 23.46 30.29
N ALA A 36 11.46 23.04 29.94
CA ALA A 36 10.21 23.75 30.30
C ALA A 36 8.92 22.97 29.92
N SER A 37 8.02 22.86 30.91
CA SER A 37 6.53 22.83 30.88
C SER A 37 5.69 21.67 30.29
N SER A 38 5.14 20.87 31.23
CA SER A 38 3.69 20.57 31.39
C SER A 38 3.05 19.37 30.62
N PRO A 39 1.87 18.84 31.03
CA PRO A 39 1.83 17.63 31.86
C PRO A 39 0.71 16.64 31.46
N TRP A 40 1.02 15.48 30.88
CA TRP A 40 0.04 14.38 30.78
C TRP A 40 0.74 13.05 31.10
N SER A 41 0.74 12.71 32.39
CA SER A 41 1.24 11.45 32.93
C SER A 41 0.16 10.37 32.79
N THR A 42 0.35 9.46 31.84
CA THR A 42 -0.35 8.18 31.75
C THR A 42 0.38 7.14 32.62
N SER A 43 -0.06 6.93 33.86
CA SER A 43 0.25 5.74 34.66
C SER A 43 -0.40 5.78 36.04
N SER A 44 -1.66 5.36 36.16
CA SER A 44 -2.22 4.98 37.47
C SER A 44 -3.49 4.16 37.30
N TRP A 45 -3.39 2.91 36.87
CA TRP A 45 -4.47 1.92 37.04
C TRP A 45 -3.92 0.48 37.03
N LEU A 46 -2.85 0.19 37.77
CA LEU A 46 -2.42 -1.19 38.04
C LEU A 46 -1.70 -1.25 39.39
N ALA A 47 -2.45 -1.18 40.50
CA ALA A 47 -2.07 -1.77 41.79
C ALA A 47 -3.20 -1.59 42.82
N GLY A 48 -3.83 -2.70 43.22
CA GLY A 48 -4.74 -2.77 44.36
C GLY A 48 -5.20 -4.21 44.60
N PRO A 49 -5.02 -4.80 45.79
CA PRO A 49 -4.92 -6.25 45.97
C PRO A 49 -6.26 -6.97 46.19
N MET A 50 -6.26 -8.26 45.88
CA MET A 50 -7.30 -9.25 46.20
C MET A 50 -7.61 -9.27 47.71
N GLY A 51 -8.90 -9.17 48.05
CA GLY A 51 -9.43 -9.34 49.39
C GLY A 51 -10.93 -9.67 49.36
N SER A 52 -11.23 -10.96 49.49
CA SER A 52 -12.48 -11.59 49.94
C SER A 52 -13.67 -10.72 50.38
N ARG A 53 -14.80 -10.86 49.66
CA ARG A 53 -16.17 -11.17 50.16
C ARG A 53 -17.21 -10.77 49.10
N CYS A 54 -18.06 -11.73 48.71
CA CYS A 54 -19.34 -11.43 48.06
C CYS A 54 -20.37 -11.00 49.12
N PRO A 55 -21.22 -10.00 48.85
CA PRO A 55 -22.56 -9.92 49.41
C PRO A 55 -23.66 -9.85 48.32
N PRO A 56 -24.93 -10.06 48.68
CA PRO A 56 -25.95 -10.62 47.79
C PRO A 56 -26.72 -9.59 46.95
N VAL A 57 -27.45 -10.12 45.96
CA VAL A 57 -28.43 -9.45 45.10
C VAL A 57 -29.51 -8.76 45.94
N SER A 58 -29.62 -7.43 45.86
CA SER A 58 -30.90 -6.71 45.96
C SER A 58 -30.80 -5.25 45.48
N SER A 59 -31.80 -4.86 44.69
CA SER A 59 -32.29 -3.50 44.38
C SER A 59 -31.34 -2.42 43.82
N SER A 60 -31.54 -2.17 42.51
CA SER A 60 -31.75 -0.87 41.87
C SER A 60 -30.72 0.26 42.11
N ARG A 61 -29.79 0.41 41.18
CA ARG A 61 -29.26 1.72 40.74
C ARG A 61 -29.01 1.70 39.21
N PRO A 62 -29.38 2.76 38.47
CA PRO A 62 -29.09 2.86 37.05
C PRO A 62 -27.62 3.24 36.89
N CYS A 63 -26.74 2.24 36.80
CA CYS A 63 -25.35 2.46 36.45
C CYS A 63 -25.23 2.68 34.94
N SER A 64 -24.94 3.93 34.60
CA SER A 64 -24.38 4.42 33.35
C SER A 64 -23.81 3.34 32.42
N SER A 65 -24.46 3.21 31.28
CA SER A 65 -24.06 2.42 30.12
C SER A 65 -22.63 2.74 29.67
N GLY A 66 -21.67 1.92 30.07
CA GLY A 66 -20.45 1.73 29.26
C GLY A 66 -20.83 0.87 28.05
N PRO A 67 -20.58 1.30 26.81
CA PRO A 67 -20.92 0.50 25.64
C PRO A 67 -20.06 -0.77 25.63
N PRO A 68 -20.64 -1.96 25.39
CA PRO A 68 -19.87 -3.19 25.25
C PRO A 68 -18.90 -3.02 24.07
N GLY A 69 -17.60 -2.98 24.36
CA GLY A 69 -16.53 -2.65 23.41
C GLY A 69 -16.41 -3.56 22.19
N GLY A 70 -17.22 -4.63 22.09
CA GLY A 70 -17.27 -5.52 20.93
C GLY A 70 -17.89 -4.91 19.66
N GLY A 71 -18.69 -3.83 19.78
CA GLY A 71 -19.31 -3.16 18.62
C GLY A 71 -18.47 -2.06 17.97
N ILE A 72 -17.36 -1.65 18.61
CA ILE A 72 -16.57 -0.48 18.22
C ILE A 72 -15.57 -0.83 17.09
N VAL A 73 -15.04 -2.06 17.14
CA VAL A 73 -14.04 -2.58 16.21
C VAL A 73 -14.65 -3.76 15.44
N ARG A 74 -15.02 -3.55 14.18
CA ARG A 74 -15.73 -4.53 13.33
C ARG A 74 -14.82 -5.64 12.78
N MET A 75 -13.93 -6.17 13.61
CA MET A 75 -12.98 -7.23 13.26
C MET A 75 -13.45 -8.58 13.81
N THR A 76 -14.41 -9.23 13.16
CA THR A 76 -15.10 -10.40 13.74
C THR A 76 -14.22 -11.66 13.79
N LEU A 77 -13.44 -11.95 12.75
CA LEU A 77 -12.62 -13.17 12.70
C LEU A 77 -11.41 -13.11 13.67
N SER A 78 -10.63 -12.03 13.62
CA SER A 78 -9.45 -11.89 14.48
C SER A 78 -9.82 -11.70 15.95
N LEU A 79 -10.86 -10.91 16.26
CA LEU A 79 -11.29 -10.71 17.64
C LEU A 79 -11.83 -12.00 18.28
N THR A 80 -12.54 -12.84 17.51
CA THR A 80 -13.00 -14.17 17.99
C THR A 80 -11.81 -15.02 18.41
N VAL A 81 -10.75 -15.06 17.58
CA VAL A 81 -9.54 -15.85 17.88
C VAL A 81 -8.82 -15.30 19.11
N ILE A 82 -8.64 -13.98 19.21
CA ILE A 82 -7.97 -13.35 20.37
C ILE A 82 -8.74 -13.64 21.67
N MET A 83 -10.07 -13.51 21.68
CA MET A 83 -10.89 -13.81 22.86
C MET A 83 -10.85 -15.30 23.24
N MET A 84 -10.87 -16.18 22.24
CA MET A 84 -10.74 -17.62 22.44
C MET A 84 -9.38 -18.00 23.02
N GLU A 85 -8.29 -17.41 22.51
CA GLU A 85 -6.93 -17.62 22.99
C GLU A 85 -6.74 -17.09 24.41
N ALA A 86 -7.24 -15.88 24.70
CA ALA A 86 -7.20 -15.29 26.04
C ALA A 86 -7.96 -16.11 27.09
N THR A 87 -9.06 -16.76 26.69
CA THR A 87 -9.84 -17.64 27.57
C THR A 87 -9.21 -19.03 27.70
N SER A 88 -8.25 -19.38 26.83
CA SER A 88 -7.64 -20.72 26.71
C SER A 88 -8.66 -21.86 26.54
N ASN A 89 -9.87 -21.56 26.07
CA ASN A 89 -10.95 -22.52 25.92
C ASN A 89 -11.67 -22.32 24.59
N VAL A 90 -11.46 -23.28 23.68
CA VAL A 90 -12.02 -23.30 22.32
C VAL A 90 -13.53 -23.52 22.29
N THR A 91 -14.11 -24.07 23.36
CA THR A 91 -15.55 -24.37 23.45
C THR A 91 -16.41 -23.10 23.40
N TYR A 92 -15.88 -21.99 23.92
CA TYR A 92 -16.56 -20.69 23.85
C TYR A 92 -16.44 -20.00 22.48
N GLY A 93 -15.71 -20.58 21.52
CA GLY A 93 -15.52 -19.98 20.19
C GLY A 93 -16.83 -19.79 19.42
N PHE A 94 -17.70 -20.81 19.39
CA PHE A 94 -18.99 -20.75 18.70
C PHE A 94 -19.93 -19.66 19.27
N PRO A 95 -20.21 -19.60 20.59
CA PRO A 95 -21.07 -18.55 21.14
C PRO A 95 -20.46 -17.15 20.98
N ILE A 96 -19.14 -16.99 21.11
CA ILE A 96 -18.46 -15.70 20.89
C ILE A 96 -18.62 -15.25 19.43
N MET A 97 -18.45 -16.15 18.47
CA MET A 97 -18.64 -15.85 17.04
C MET A 97 -20.06 -15.37 16.74
N LEU A 98 -21.08 -16.02 17.33
CA LEU A 98 -22.48 -15.63 17.13
C LEU A 98 -22.77 -14.25 17.70
N VAL A 99 -22.29 -13.94 18.91
CA VAL A 99 -22.43 -12.62 19.54
C VAL A 99 -21.73 -11.53 18.73
N LEU A 100 -20.51 -11.79 18.22
CA LEU A 100 -19.77 -10.83 17.40
C LEU A 100 -20.42 -10.60 16.04
N MET A 101 -21.00 -11.65 15.41
CA MET A 101 -21.71 -11.51 14.15
C MET A 101 -23.01 -10.70 14.30
N THR A 102 -23.82 -10.96 15.32
CA THR A 102 -25.04 -10.17 15.57
C THR A 102 -24.71 -8.73 15.92
N ALA A 103 -23.70 -8.48 16.77
CA ALA A 103 -23.24 -7.14 17.08
C ALA A 103 -22.73 -6.39 15.84
N LYS A 104 -22.01 -7.05 14.94
CA LYS A 104 -21.55 -6.46 13.67
C LYS A 104 -22.74 -6.07 12.78
N ILE A 105 -23.69 -6.98 12.56
CA ILE A 105 -24.86 -6.72 11.68
C ILE A 105 -25.66 -5.53 12.21
N VAL A 106 -25.97 -5.51 13.52
CA VAL A 106 -26.70 -4.40 14.14
C VAL A 106 -25.90 -3.10 14.03
N GLY A 107 -24.58 -3.14 14.28
CA GLY A 107 -23.71 -1.97 14.15
C GLY A 107 -23.64 -1.40 12.72
N ASP A 108 -23.53 -2.26 11.71
CA ASP A 108 -23.45 -1.89 10.29
C ASP A 108 -24.72 -1.19 9.78
N VAL A 109 -25.88 -1.46 10.39
CA VAL A 109 -27.14 -0.79 10.05
C VAL A 109 -27.15 0.68 10.50
N PHE A 110 -26.55 1.00 11.64
CA PHE A 110 -26.64 2.34 12.23
C PHE A 110 -25.51 3.28 11.81
N ILE A 111 -24.26 2.84 11.96
CA ILE A 111 -23.06 3.68 11.79
C ILE A 111 -22.00 2.89 11.03
N GLU A 112 -20.92 3.52 10.57
CA GLU A 112 -19.70 2.83 10.14
C GLU A 112 -18.78 2.50 11.32
N GLY A 113 -17.80 1.60 11.14
CA GLY A 113 -16.85 1.26 12.21
C GLY A 113 -16.02 2.48 12.62
N LEU A 114 -15.55 2.51 13.88
CA LEU A 114 -14.76 3.64 14.39
C LEU A 114 -13.51 3.89 13.53
N TYR A 115 -12.83 2.82 13.10
CA TYR A 115 -11.64 2.91 12.25
C TYR A 115 -11.95 3.47 10.86
N ASP A 116 -13.00 3.00 10.21
CA ASP A 116 -13.38 3.46 8.88
C ASP A 116 -13.79 4.94 8.91
N MET A 117 -14.43 5.38 9.99
CA MET A 117 -14.77 6.78 10.22
C MET A 117 -13.52 7.66 10.40
N HIS A 118 -12.53 7.22 11.18
CA HIS A 118 -11.27 7.96 11.35
C HIS A 118 -10.48 8.06 10.04
N ILE A 119 -10.43 6.98 9.25
CA ILE A 119 -9.77 6.97 7.95
C ILE A 119 -10.40 7.99 7.00
N GLN A 120 -11.73 8.13 7.06
CA GLN A 120 -12.48 9.11 6.28
C GLN A 120 -12.21 10.54 6.73
N LEU A 121 -12.18 10.79 8.03
CA LEU A 121 -11.84 12.10 8.58
C LEU A 121 -10.41 12.51 8.21
N GLN A 122 -9.50 11.55 8.06
CA GLN A 122 -8.14 11.79 7.58
C GLN A 122 -8.04 11.92 6.05
N SER A 123 -9.14 11.77 5.31
CA SER A 123 -9.20 11.86 3.83
C SER A 123 -8.22 10.93 3.10
N VAL A 124 -7.86 9.80 3.72
CA VAL A 124 -6.90 8.85 3.13
C VAL A 124 -7.63 8.00 2.08
N PRO A 125 -7.12 7.89 0.84
CA PRO A 125 -7.73 7.07 -0.21
C PRO A 125 -7.57 5.58 0.14
N PHE A 126 -8.56 5.04 0.85
CA PHE A 126 -8.63 3.65 1.29
C PHE A 126 -9.50 2.83 0.33
N LEU A 127 -9.03 1.63 -0.01
CA LEU A 127 -9.69 0.73 -0.93
C LEU A 127 -10.37 -0.40 -0.16
N HIS A 128 -11.68 -0.54 -0.31
CA HIS A 128 -12.46 -1.56 0.39
C HIS A 128 -12.19 -2.99 -0.14
N TRP A 129 -12.66 -3.98 0.61
CA TRP A 129 -12.50 -5.41 0.33
C TRP A 129 -13.35 -5.91 -0.84
N GLU A 130 -14.32 -5.15 -1.33
CA GLU A 130 -15.08 -5.42 -2.54
C GLU A 130 -15.42 -4.10 -3.23
N ALA A 131 -15.67 -4.18 -4.54
CA ALA A 131 -16.16 -3.03 -5.28
C ALA A 131 -17.64 -2.77 -4.89
N PRO A 132 -18.11 -1.52 -4.92
CA PRO A 132 -19.51 -1.20 -4.66
C PRO A 132 -20.46 -2.03 -5.56
N VAL A 133 -21.59 -2.50 -5.03
CA VAL A 133 -22.54 -3.34 -5.79
C VAL A 133 -23.14 -2.63 -7.02
N THR A 134 -23.13 -1.31 -7.06
CA THR A 134 -23.58 -0.50 -8.21
C THR A 134 -22.50 -0.28 -9.26
N SER A 135 -21.26 -0.75 -9.03
CA SER A 135 -20.12 -0.54 -9.94
C SER A 135 -20.13 -1.41 -11.20
N HIS A 136 -21.05 -2.35 -11.33
CA HIS A 136 -21.10 -3.28 -12.46
C HIS A 136 -21.35 -2.58 -13.80
N SER A 137 -22.01 -1.42 -13.81
CA SER A 137 -22.24 -0.63 -15.02
C SER A 137 -21.04 0.22 -15.44
N LEU A 138 -20.06 0.42 -14.55
CA LEU A 138 -18.90 1.27 -14.81
C LEU A 138 -17.79 0.50 -15.50
N THR A 139 -17.15 1.17 -16.45
CA THR A 139 -16.02 0.61 -17.23
C THR A 139 -14.69 1.25 -16.84
N ALA A 140 -13.58 0.60 -17.19
CA ALA A 140 -12.23 1.13 -16.96
C ALA A 140 -12.02 2.48 -17.64
N ARG A 141 -12.69 2.72 -18.77
CA ARG A 141 -12.67 3.98 -19.52
C ARG A 141 -13.20 5.17 -18.72
N GLU A 142 -14.20 4.97 -17.89
CA GLU A 142 -14.82 6.04 -17.09
C GLU A 142 -14.00 6.35 -15.83
N VAL A 143 -13.32 5.34 -15.29
CA VAL A 143 -12.56 5.45 -14.03
C VAL A 143 -11.12 5.91 -14.25
N MET A 144 -10.55 5.66 -15.42
CA MET A 144 -9.14 5.99 -15.71
C MET A 144 -8.90 7.50 -15.80
N SER A 145 -7.70 7.92 -15.41
CA SER A 145 -7.26 9.31 -15.61
C SER A 145 -6.81 9.53 -17.05
N THR A 146 -7.35 10.56 -17.69
CA THR A 146 -6.97 11.06 -19.02
C THR A 146 -6.79 12.59 -18.96
N PRO A 147 -5.81 13.19 -19.68
CA PRO A 147 -4.77 12.59 -20.53
C PRO A 147 -3.60 11.96 -19.73
N VAL A 148 -2.92 10.96 -20.31
CA VAL A 148 -1.77 10.28 -19.68
C VAL A 148 -0.45 10.91 -20.14
N THR A 149 0.45 11.19 -19.19
CA THR A 149 1.82 11.60 -19.48
C THR A 149 2.69 10.37 -19.77
N CYS A 150 2.97 10.13 -21.05
CA CYS A 150 3.78 9.00 -21.52
C CYS A 150 5.21 9.46 -21.84
N LEU A 151 6.18 8.58 -21.62
CA LEU A 151 7.58 8.78 -22.04
C LEU A 151 7.92 7.85 -23.20
N ARG A 152 8.79 8.26 -24.11
CA ARG A 152 9.30 7.37 -25.17
C ARG A 152 10.35 6.42 -24.60
N ARG A 153 10.54 5.28 -25.28
CA ARG A 153 11.67 4.38 -25.00
C ARG A 153 13.02 5.11 -24.99
N ARG A 154 13.22 5.98 -25.98
CA ARG A 154 14.36 6.89 -26.08
C ARG A 154 13.84 8.31 -26.00
N GLU A 155 14.04 8.94 -24.86
CA GLU A 155 13.51 10.27 -24.58
C GLU A 155 14.67 11.25 -24.33
N LYS A 156 14.45 12.52 -24.68
CA LYS A 156 15.41 13.58 -24.38
C LYS A 156 15.41 13.88 -22.89
N VAL A 157 16.59 14.05 -22.31
CA VAL A 157 16.75 14.34 -20.88
C VAL A 157 16.01 15.63 -20.50
N GLY A 158 16.02 16.64 -21.37
CA GLY A 158 15.25 17.88 -21.17
C GLY A 158 13.76 17.63 -20.94
N VAL A 159 13.12 16.83 -21.80
CA VAL A 159 11.69 16.48 -21.69
C VAL A 159 11.41 15.75 -20.38
N ILE A 160 12.28 14.82 -19.98
CA ILE A 160 12.13 14.08 -18.71
C ILE A 160 12.21 15.04 -17.52
N VAL A 161 13.19 15.96 -17.49
CA VAL A 161 13.32 16.94 -16.42
C VAL A 161 12.11 17.88 -16.39
N ASP A 162 11.59 18.28 -17.54
CA ASP A 162 10.42 19.15 -17.65
C ASP A 162 9.14 18.45 -17.14
N VAL A 163 8.92 17.19 -17.51
CA VAL A 163 7.82 16.35 -16.99
C VAL A 163 7.96 16.12 -15.49
N LEU A 164 9.18 15.90 -14.99
CA LEU A 164 9.43 15.68 -13.56
C LEU A 164 9.33 16.97 -12.73
N SER A 165 9.67 18.13 -13.30
CA SER A 165 9.62 19.42 -12.63
C SER A 165 8.24 20.09 -12.69
N SER A 166 7.37 19.63 -13.58
CA SER A 166 5.98 20.08 -13.69
C SER A 166 5.23 19.93 -12.35
N THR A 167 4.99 21.05 -11.67
CA THR A 167 4.31 21.12 -10.37
C THR A 167 2.82 20.75 -10.46
N THR A 168 2.22 20.84 -11.64
CA THR A 168 0.79 20.60 -11.87
C THR A 168 0.36 19.16 -11.56
N SER A 169 1.26 18.19 -11.66
CA SER A 169 0.92 16.79 -11.44
C SER A 169 2.09 15.97 -10.89
N ASN A 170 2.10 15.70 -9.58
CA ASN A 170 3.13 14.89 -8.92
C ASN A 170 2.91 13.37 -9.17
N HIS A 171 3.05 12.96 -10.43
CA HIS A 171 2.93 11.57 -10.83
C HIS A 171 4.19 10.78 -10.49
N ASN A 172 3.99 9.53 -10.06
CA ASN A 172 5.07 8.65 -9.60
C ASN A 172 5.35 7.48 -10.56
N GLY A 173 4.56 7.32 -11.61
CA GLY A 173 4.72 6.28 -12.61
C GLY A 173 4.30 6.81 -13.98
N PHE A 174 5.11 6.52 -14.97
CA PHE A 174 4.94 6.96 -16.35
C PHE A 174 4.99 5.73 -17.26
N PRO A 175 3.96 5.48 -18.09
CA PRO A 175 4.04 4.44 -19.09
C PRO A 175 5.06 4.83 -20.17
N VAL A 176 5.86 3.86 -20.58
CA VAL A 176 6.81 3.98 -21.68
C VAL A 176 6.14 3.49 -22.95
N VAL A 177 6.08 4.36 -23.94
CA VAL A 177 5.46 4.10 -25.24
C VAL A 177 6.48 4.13 -26.36
N GLU A 178 6.17 3.42 -27.43
CA GLU A 178 6.89 3.49 -28.69
C GLU A 178 5.93 3.98 -29.77
N TYR A 179 6.33 5.05 -30.45
CA TYR A 179 5.56 5.59 -31.57
C TYR A 179 6.00 4.85 -32.82
N THR A 180 5.05 4.26 -33.53
CA THR A 180 5.29 3.74 -34.88
C THR A 180 5.09 4.88 -35.87
N ASP A 181 6.09 5.15 -36.70
CA ASP A 181 6.18 6.32 -37.58
C ASP A 181 4.99 6.43 -38.55
N ASP A 182 4.31 5.32 -38.85
CA ASP A 182 3.23 5.26 -39.84
C ASP A 182 1.86 5.69 -39.34
N THR A 183 1.59 5.69 -38.02
CA THR A 183 0.21 5.82 -37.50
C THR A 183 0.06 6.63 -36.21
N GLN A 184 1.13 7.23 -35.67
CA GLN A 184 1.11 7.91 -34.35
C GLN A 184 0.58 7.06 -33.18
N LEU A 185 0.47 5.73 -33.35
CA LEU A 185 -0.03 4.85 -32.31
C LEU A 185 1.05 4.67 -31.25
N ALA A 186 0.74 5.07 -30.03
CA ALA A 186 1.64 4.97 -28.89
C ALA A 186 1.52 3.58 -28.24
N ARG A 187 2.28 2.62 -28.74
CA ARG A 187 2.25 1.24 -28.25
C ARG A 187 2.93 1.13 -26.88
N LEU A 188 2.29 0.49 -25.91
CA LEU A 188 2.86 0.28 -24.59
C LEU A 188 4.05 -0.69 -24.65
N GLN A 189 5.20 -0.26 -24.13
CA GLN A 189 6.41 -1.08 -23.98
C GLN A 189 6.76 -1.36 -22.51
N GLY A 190 6.38 -0.47 -21.60
CA GLY A 190 6.69 -0.66 -20.18
C GLY A 190 6.14 0.41 -19.27
N LEU A 191 6.51 0.34 -17.98
CA LEU A 191 6.22 1.38 -17.00
C LEU A 191 7.48 1.71 -16.21
N ILE A 192 7.77 3.01 -16.07
CA ILE A 192 8.91 3.52 -15.32
C ILE A 192 8.44 4.41 -14.17
N LEU A 193 9.12 4.31 -13.01
CA LEU A 193 8.79 5.09 -11.83
C LEU A 193 9.59 6.40 -11.78
N ARG A 194 9.01 7.41 -11.14
CA ARG A 194 9.67 8.70 -10.87
C ARG A 194 11.00 8.53 -10.13
N SER A 195 11.04 7.66 -9.11
CA SER A 195 12.25 7.37 -8.34
C SER A 195 13.35 6.74 -9.21
N GLN A 196 12.99 5.89 -10.17
CA GLN A 196 13.94 5.30 -11.10
C GLN A 196 14.54 6.36 -12.02
N LEU A 197 13.71 7.25 -12.58
CA LEU A 197 14.17 8.37 -13.41
C LEU A 197 15.12 9.30 -12.65
N ILE A 198 14.80 9.63 -11.39
CA ILE A 198 15.65 10.47 -10.53
C ILE A 198 17.03 9.82 -10.32
N VAL A 199 17.09 8.52 -10.06
CA VAL A 199 18.36 7.79 -9.92
C VAL A 199 19.13 7.79 -11.24
N LEU A 200 18.46 7.58 -12.37
CA LEU A 200 19.09 7.62 -13.71
C LEU A 200 19.70 9.00 -14.01
N LEU A 201 18.99 10.07 -13.69
CA LEU A 201 19.48 11.45 -13.85
C LEU A 201 20.66 11.74 -12.92
N LYS A 202 20.60 11.30 -11.65
CA LYS A 202 21.69 11.46 -10.68
C LYS A 202 22.98 10.78 -11.15
N HIS A 203 22.88 9.60 -11.79
CA HIS A 203 24.02 8.87 -12.31
C HIS A 203 24.40 9.25 -13.76
N LYS A 204 23.70 10.20 -14.39
CA LYS A 204 24.00 10.76 -15.71
C LYS A 204 24.17 9.70 -16.81
N VAL A 205 23.24 8.76 -16.86
CA VAL A 205 23.23 7.61 -17.79
C VAL A 205 22.78 8.05 -19.19
N PHE A 206 23.66 8.72 -19.94
CA PHE A 206 23.34 9.24 -21.27
C PHE A 206 23.92 8.36 -22.39
N VAL A 207 23.14 8.17 -23.46
CA VAL A 207 23.53 7.31 -24.59
C VAL A 207 24.75 7.89 -25.33
N GLU A 208 24.78 9.21 -25.56
CA GLU A 208 25.89 9.88 -26.27
C GLU A 208 27.22 9.79 -25.52
N ARG A 209 27.21 9.84 -24.17
CA ARG A 209 28.42 9.63 -23.37
C ARG A 209 28.95 8.20 -23.46
N SER A 210 28.06 7.24 -23.67
CA SER A 210 28.41 5.83 -23.87
C SER A 210 29.11 5.61 -25.22
N ASN A 211 28.73 6.38 -26.25
CA ASN A 211 29.38 6.33 -27.58
C ASN A 211 30.77 6.97 -27.60
N MET A 212 31.09 7.88 -26.67
CA MET A 212 32.42 8.51 -26.56
C MET A 212 33.46 7.66 -25.80
N GLY A 213 33.18 6.38 -25.53
CA GLY A 213 34.12 5.48 -24.83
C GLY A 213 34.29 5.76 -23.34
N LEU A 214 33.54 6.72 -22.78
CA LEU A 214 33.49 6.95 -21.34
C LEU A 214 32.67 5.83 -20.70
N VAL A 215 33.36 5.05 -19.85
CA VAL A 215 32.87 3.94 -19.02
C VAL A 215 31.34 3.90 -18.94
N ARG A 216 30.71 2.94 -19.64
CA ARG A 216 29.32 2.56 -19.42
C ARG A 216 29.24 2.02 -17.99
N ARG A 217 29.06 2.90 -17.00
CA ARG A 217 28.79 2.49 -15.63
C ARG A 217 27.44 1.78 -15.68
N ARG A 218 27.47 0.45 -15.78
CA ARG A 218 26.28 -0.38 -15.69
C ARG A 218 25.70 -0.13 -14.30
N LEU A 219 24.57 0.57 -14.24
CA LEU A 219 23.84 0.73 -12.99
C LEU A 219 23.50 -0.67 -12.49
N ARG A 220 23.83 -0.91 -11.23
CA ARG A 220 23.41 -2.13 -10.56
C ARG A 220 22.18 -1.81 -9.74
N LEU A 221 21.41 -2.85 -9.43
CA LEU A 221 20.25 -2.71 -8.56
C LEU A 221 20.61 -2.14 -7.16
N LYS A 222 21.89 -2.21 -6.75
CA LYS A 222 22.39 -1.60 -5.51
C LYS A 222 22.28 -0.07 -5.52
N ASP A 223 22.64 0.58 -6.63
CA ASP A 223 22.59 2.05 -6.74
C ASP A 223 21.15 2.58 -6.55
N PHE A 224 20.13 1.80 -6.95
CA PHE A 224 18.72 2.13 -6.71
C PHE A 224 18.29 1.93 -5.25
N ARG A 225 18.87 0.95 -4.54
CA ARG A 225 18.54 0.66 -3.13
C ARG A 225 19.21 1.64 -2.19
N ASP A 226 20.38 2.16 -2.54
CA ASP A 226 21.13 3.11 -1.69
C ASP A 226 20.37 4.45 -1.53
N ALA A 227 19.51 4.79 -2.49
CA ALA A 227 18.63 5.97 -2.42
C ALA A 227 17.33 5.73 -1.63
N TYR A 228 17.06 4.50 -1.20
CA TYR A 228 15.89 4.16 -0.39
C TYR A 228 16.13 4.48 1.09
N PRO A 229 15.14 4.96 1.87
CA PRO A 229 13.74 5.20 1.50
C PRO A 229 13.41 6.61 0.98
N ARG A 230 14.30 7.59 1.18
CA ARG A 230 14.07 8.97 0.74
C ARG A 230 14.87 9.27 -0.53
N PHE A 231 14.17 9.25 -1.65
CA PHE A 231 14.72 9.70 -2.92
C PHE A 231 14.91 11.22 -2.92
N PRO A 232 16.00 11.73 -3.52
CA PRO A 232 16.24 13.17 -3.60
C PRO A 232 15.18 13.84 -4.48
N PRO A 233 14.75 15.07 -4.15
CA PRO A 233 13.81 15.81 -4.99
C PRO A 233 14.47 16.20 -6.32
N ILE A 234 13.67 16.32 -7.39
CA ILE A 234 14.16 16.71 -8.73
C ILE A 234 14.96 18.02 -8.71
N GLN A 235 14.59 18.95 -7.82
CA GLN A 235 15.25 20.25 -7.63
C GLN A 235 16.71 20.15 -7.20
N SER A 236 17.13 19.03 -6.61
CA SER A 236 18.52 18.81 -6.18
C SER A 236 19.43 18.31 -7.30
N ILE A 237 18.87 17.98 -8.47
CA ILE A 237 19.62 17.45 -9.60
C ILE A 237 19.83 18.57 -10.61
N HIS A 238 21.07 19.04 -10.71
CA HIS A 238 21.47 20.02 -11.72
C HIS A 238 21.90 19.31 -13.00
N VAL A 239 21.18 19.57 -14.08
CA VAL A 239 21.46 19.08 -15.43
C VAL A 239 21.90 20.29 -16.27
N SER A 240 23.07 20.22 -16.92
CA SER A 240 23.54 21.31 -17.80
C SER A 240 22.72 21.38 -19.09
N GLN A 241 22.77 22.51 -19.80
CA GLN A 241 22.01 22.66 -21.05
C GLN A 241 22.43 21.62 -22.11
N ASP A 242 23.72 21.30 -22.21
CA ASP A 242 24.22 20.24 -23.11
C ASP A 242 23.68 18.86 -22.70
N GLU A 243 23.57 18.58 -21.40
CA GLU A 243 23.02 17.32 -20.89
C GLU A 243 21.51 17.18 -21.14
N ARG A 244 20.78 18.29 -21.30
CA ARG A 244 19.35 18.26 -21.64
C ARG A 244 19.09 17.84 -23.08
N GLU A 245 20.04 18.09 -23.98
CA GLU A 245 19.95 17.68 -25.38
C GLU A 245 20.24 16.20 -25.57
N CYS A 246 20.96 15.58 -24.63
CA CYS A 246 21.25 14.15 -24.65
C CYS A 246 20.00 13.28 -24.57
N THR A 247 20.13 12.08 -25.13
CA THR A 247 19.10 11.03 -25.06
C THR A 247 19.38 10.02 -23.96
N MET A 248 18.29 9.54 -23.32
CA MET A 248 18.32 8.49 -22.30
C MET A 248 17.49 7.29 -22.76
N ASP A 249 18.09 6.09 -22.74
CA ASP A 249 17.39 4.84 -23.08
C ASP A 249 16.76 4.24 -21.81
N LEU A 250 15.44 4.17 -21.78
CA LEU A 250 14.67 3.67 -20.64
C LEU A 250 14.48 2.14 -20.69
N SER A 251 14.83 1.50 -21.80
CA SER A 251 14.49 0.09 -22.06
C SER A 251 15.05 -0.89 -21.03
N GLU A 252 16.24 -0.62 -20.48
CA GLU A 252 16.91 -1.50 -19.51
C GLU A 252 16.42 -1.28 -18.06
N PHE A 253 15.67 -0.20 -17.81
CA PHE A 253 15.30 0.25 -16.46
C PHE A 253 13.80 0.22 -16.18
N MET A 254 12.97 0.23 -17.22
CA MET A 254 11.52 0.12 -17.10
C MET A 254 11.08 -1.30 -16.73
N ASN A 255 9.87 -1.43 -16.18
CA ASN A 255 9.19 -2.72 -16.10
C ASN A 255 8.67 -3.10 -17.51
N PRO A 256 9.19 -4.15 -18.17
CA PRO A 256 8.78 -4.53 -19.52
C PRO A 256 7.38 -5.17 -19.58
N SER A 257 6.84 -5.63 -18.44
CA SER A 257 5.52 -6.27 -18.35
C SER A 257 4.65 -5.60 -17.29
N PRO A 258 4.18 -4.36 -17.54
CA PRO A 258 3.19 -3.74 -16.67
C PRO A 258 1.85 -4.50 -16.75
N TYR A 259 1.10 -4.52 -15.65
CA TYR A 259 -0.26 -5.04 -15.68
C TYR A 259 -1.16 -4.08 -16.47
N THR A 260 -1.89 -4.65 -17.42
CA THR A 260 -2.80 -3.92 -18.31
C THR A 260 -4.22 -4.45 -18.19
N VAL A 261 -5.19 -3.58 -18.47
CA VAL A 261 -6.60 -3.94 -18.65
C VAL A 261 -7.13 -3.29 -19.92
N PRO A 262 -8.06 -3.94 -20.65
CA PRO A 262 -8.75 -3.29 -21.77
C PRO A 262 -9.66 -2.17 -21.26
N GLN A 263 -9.89 -1.14 -22.06
CA GLN A 263 -10.73 0.01 -21.70
C GLN A 263 -12.20 -0.36 -21.40
N GLU A 264 -12.70 -1.45 -21.98
CA GLU A 264 -14.06 -1.98 -21.77
C GLU A 264 -14.17 -2.86 -20.51
N ALA A 265 -13.08 -3.10 -19.78
CA ALA A 265 -13.12 -3.93 -18.58
C ALA A 265 -14.05 -3.33 -17.51
N SER A 266 -14.92 -4.17 -16.94
CA SER A 266 -15.81 -3.76 -15.83
C SER A 266 -15.02 -3.33 -14.59
N LEU A 267 -15.49 -2.32 -13.86
CA LEU A 267 -14.86 -1.82 -12.64
C LEU A 267 -14.61 -2.90 -11.56
N PRO A 268 -15.53 -3.85 -11.26
CA PRO A 268 -15.26 -4.92 -10.30
C PRO A 268 -14.04 -5.78 -10.66
N ARG A 269 -13.82 -6.04 -11.96
CA ARG A 269 -12.67 -6.80 -12.46
C ARG A 269 -11.38 -6.03 -12.24
N VAL A 270 -11.38 -4.74 -12.60
CA VAL A 270 -10.26 -3.82 -12.39
C VAL A 270 -9.91 -3.71 -10.90
N PHE A 271 -10.92 -3.52 -10.06
CA PHE A 271 -10.77 -3.38 -8.60
C PHE A 271 -10.20 -4.64 -7.94
N LYS A 272 -10.74 -5.81 -8.30
CA LYS A 272 -10.25 -7.10 -7.81
C LYS A 272 -8.79 -7.32 -8.20
N LEU A 273 -8.43 -7.03 -9.46
CA LEU A 273 -7.05 -7.15 -9.95
C LEU A 273 -6.11 -6.20 -9.21
N PHE A 274 -6.49 -4.92 -9.11
CA PHE A 274 -5.70 -3.88 -8.48
C PHE A 274 -5.40 -4.20 -7.01
N ARG A 275 -6.42 -4.64 -6.26
CA ARG A 275 -6.26 -4.97 -4.84
C ARG A 275 -5.54 -6.30 -4.62
N ALA A 276 -5.89 -7.35 -5.37
CA ALA A 276 -5.29 -8.68 -5.19
C ALA A 276 -3.78 -8.69 -5.46
N LEU A 277 -3.34 -7.92 -6.46
CA LEU A 277 -1.91 -7.79 -6.79
C LEU A 277 -1.21 -6.63 -6.06
N GLY A 278 -1.94 -5.81 -5.31
CA GLY A 278 -1.38 -4.66 -4.59
C GLY A 278 -0.77 -3.61 -5.52
N LEU A 279 -1.40 -3.36 -6.68
CA LEU A 279 -0.84 -2.45 -7.69
C LEU A 279 -0.88 -0.99 -7.22
N ARG A 280 0.05 -0.20 -7.77
CA ARG A 280 0.08 1.27 -7.59
C ARG A 280 -0.43 2.01 -8.82
N HIS A 281 -0.07 1.51 -9.99
CA HIS A 281 -0.45 2.03 -11.30
C HIS A 281 -0.91 0.84 -12.13
N LEU A 282 -2.06 0.97 -12.76
CA LEU A 282 -2.61 0.00 -13.69
C LEU A 282 -2.85 0.70 -15.02
N VAL A 283 -2.29 0.18 -16.11
CA VAL A 283 -2.37 0.82 -17.42
C VAL A 283 -3.62 0.33 -18.14
N VAL A 284 -4.41 1.24 -18.68
CA VAL A 284 -5.57 0.93 -19.51
C VAL A 284 -5.16 1.05 -20.97
N VAL A 285 -5.37 -0.04 -21.71
CA VAL A 285 -4.99 -0.14 -23.12
C VAL A 285 -6.19 -0.36 -24.01
N ASP A 286 -6.06 0.09 -25.26
CA ASP A 286 -7.00 -0.23 -26.34
C ASP A 286 -6.67 -1.61 -26.95
N ASN A 287 -7.53 -2.08 -27.85
CA ASN A 287 -7.37 -3.33 -28.61
C ASN A 287 -6.06 -3.38 -29.42
N HIS A 288 -5.51 -2.21 -29.76
CA HIS A 288 -4.23 -2.06 -30.46
C HIS A 288 -3.00 -1.93 -29.52
N ASN A 289 -3.16 -2.23 -28.23
CA ASN A 289 -2.12 -2.07 -27.20
C ASN A 289 -1.61 -0.62 -27.07
N GLN A 290 -2.49 0.34 -27.31
CA GLN A 290 -2.23 1.77 -27.13
C GLN A 290 -2.59 2.20 -25.73
N VAL A 291 -1.80 3.10 -25.14
CA VAL A 291 -2.09 3.64 -23.80
C VAL A 291 -3.21 4.67 -23.89
N VAL A 292 -4.38 4.33 -23.34
CA VAL A 292 -5.55 5.23 -23.32
C VAL A 292 -5.67 5.94 -21.98
N GLY A 293 -5.34 5.25 -20.89
CA GLY A 293 -5.54 5.76 -19.54
C GLY A 293 -4.65 5.09 -18.50
N LEU A 294 -4.62 5.67 -17.30
CA LEU A 294 -3.96 5.09 -16.15
C LEU A 294 -4.90 5.12 -14.95
N VAL A 295 -5.00 3.99 -14.25
CA VAL A 295 -5.82 3.84 -13.04
C VAL A 295 -4.90 3.81 -11.82
N THR A 296 -5.17 4.70 -10.87
CA THR A 296 -4.49 4.75 -9.57
C THR A 296 -5.43 4.42 -8.44
N ARG A 297 -4.89 4.24 -7.23
CA ARG A 297 -5.70 4.04 -6.02
C ARG A 297 -6.66 5.21 -5.78
N LYS A 298 -6.23 6.45 -6.06
CA LYS A 298 -7.08 7.64 -5.88
C LYS A 298 -8.32 7.52 -6.76
N ASP A 299 -8.18 7.06 -8.00
CA ASP A 299 -9.30 6.96 -8.95
C ASP A 299 -10.31 5.89 -8.54
N LEU A 300 -9.83 4.73 -8.08
CA LEU A 300 -10.70 3.66 -7.58
C LEU A 300 -11.36 4.00 -6.23
N ALA A 301 -10.71 4.80 -5.39
CA ALA A 301 -11.22 5.17 -4.08
C ALA A 301 -12.28 6.30 -4.12
N ARG A 302 -12.47 6.98 -5.27
CA ARG A 302 -13.51 8.00 -5.44
C ARG A 302 -14.91 7.42 -5.37
N TYR A 303 -15.09 6.19 -5.86
CA TYR A 303 -16.39 5.54 -5.94
C TYR A 303 -16.75 4.91 -4.60
N ARG A 304 -17.74 5.50 -3.92
CA ARG A 304 -18.37 4.91 -2.73
C ARG A 304 -19.86 4.69 -2.96
N LEU A 305 -20.39 3.67 -2.30
CA LEU A 305 -21.83 3.47 -2.20
C LEU A 305 -22.38 4.47 -1.18
N GLY A 306 -22.95 5.57 -1.65
CA GLY A 306 -23.77 6.47 -0.84
C GLY A 306 -25.18 5.91 -0.65
N LYS A 307 -25.91 6.38 0.36
CA LYS A 307 -27.29 5.95 0.64
C LYS A 307 -28.28 6.24 -0.51
N GLY A 308 -27.88 7.01 -1.53
CA GLY A 308 -28.66 7.31 -2.74
C GLY A 308 -28.04 6.88 -4.07
N GLY A 309 -26.90 6.16 -4.10
CA GLY A 309 -26.23 5.77 -5.34
C GLY A 309 -24.70 5.78 -5.28
N LEU A 310 -24.04 5.76 -6.45
CA LEU A 310 -22.60 6.00 -6.56
C LEU A 310 -22.34 7.48 -6.25
N GLU A 311 -21.70 7.77 -5.12
CA GLU A 311 -21.22 9.10 -4.81
C GLU A 311 -19.76 9.21 -5.26
N GLU A 312 -19.50 10.12 -6.19
CA GLU A 312 -18.14 10.52 -6.52
C GLU A 312 -17.63 11.46 -5.42
N LEU A 313 -16.68 10.98 -4.63
CA LEU A 313 -15.98 11.86 -3.71
C LEU A 313 -15.05 12.78 -4.51
N SER A 314 -15.24 14.09 -4.36
CA SER A 314 -14.28 15.10 -4.77
C SER A 314 -13.03 14.99 -3.89
N LEU A 315 -12.16 14.02 -4.18
CA LEU A 315 -10.84 13.96 -3.56
C LEU A 315 -10.08 15.23 -3.99
N ALA A 316 -9.78 16.09 -3.02
CA ALA A 316 -9.01 17.30 -3.25
C ALA A 316 -7.71 16.95 -3.99
N GLN A 317 -7.52 17.57 -5.16
CA GLN A 317 -6.29 17.46 -5.93
C GLN A 317 -5.13 17.91 -5.04
N THR A 318 -4.30 16.94 -4.65
CA THR A 318 -3.03 17.12 -3.93
C THR A 318 -1.97 16.28 -4.62
#